data_AF-A0A962IDR9-F1
#
_entry.id   AF-A0A962IDR9-F1
#
_cell.length_a   1.000
_cell.length_b   1.000
_cell.length_c   1.000
_cell.angle_alpha   90.00
_cell.angle_beta   90.00
_cell.angle_gamma   90.00
#
_symmetry.space_group_name_H-M   'P 1'
#
loop_
_entity.id
_entity.type
_entity.pdbx_description
1 polymer ?
#
loop_
_entity_poly.entity_id
_entity_poly.type
_entity_poly.pdbx_seq_one_letter_code
_entity_poly.pdbx_strand_id
1 'polypeptide(L)'
;LLAGASWGATTVTVRSTSLASAPALETLFYQLLMGFVLILAGAIWTGQLTFQPGPVTYASLLFQTLVVSFGSFLTWFALLKRYMAPQLGVFSFLTPLFGVLFGVWLLDEPLEPGFALGTTMVVGGLLTVSGYGWYMARRRRRQLDML
;
A
#
# COMPACT_ATOMS: atom_id res chain seq x y z
N LEU A 1 -2.39 8.55 -12.75
CA LEU A 1 -3.79 8.91 -12.45
C LEU A 1 -4.72 7.70 -12.47
N LEU A 2 -4.82 6.96 -13.58
CA LEU A 2 -5.67 5.76 -13.67
C LEU A 2 -5.37 4.72 -12.58
N ALA A 3 -4.09 4.41 -12.31
CA ALA A 3 -3.71 3.50 -11.23
C ALA A 3 -4.23 3.92 -9.86
N GLY A 4 -4.12 5.22 -9.52
CA GLY A 4 -4.64 5.76 -8.26
C GLY A 4 -6.16 5.76 -8.20
N ALA A 5 -6.83 6.07 -9.31
CA ALA A 5 -8.29 6.00 -9.42
C ALA A 5 -8.79 4.55 -9.24
N SER A 6 -8.15 3.58 -9.89
CA SER A 6 -8.46 2.16 -9.75
C SER A 6 -8.28 1.67 -8.31
N TRP A 7 -7.20 2.07 -7.64
CA TRP A 7 -6.95 1.72 -6.23
C TRP A 7 -8.01 2.29 -5.28
N GLY A 8 -8.37 3.57 -5.47
CA GLY A 8 -9.44 4.22 -4.73
C GLY A 8 -10.79 3.51 -4.95
N ALA A 9 -11.10 3.15 -6.19
CA ALA A 9 -12.30 2.40 -6.54
C ALA A 9 -12.39 1.05 -5.82
N THR A 10 -11.28 0.28 -5.75
CA THR A 10 -11.25 -1.00 -5.00
C THR A 10 -11.57 -0.81 -3.51
N THR A 11 -11.05 0.26 -2.89
CA THR A 11 -11.33 0.52 -1.47
C THR A 11 -12.80 0.86 -1.23
N VAL A 12 -13.40 1.65 -2.14
CA VAL A 12 -14.83 1.99 -2.08
C VAL A 12 -15.69 0.75 -2.32
N THR A 13 -15.41 -0.05 -3.35
CA THR A 13 -16.21 -1.25 -3.65
C THR A 13 -16.14 -2.26 -2.50
N VAL A 14 -14.97 -2.51 -1.93
CA VAL A 14 -14.82 -3.45 -0.79
C VAL A 14 -15.60 -2.98 0.43
N ARG A 15 -15.68 -1.66 0.68
CA ARG A 15 -16.37 -1.11 1.85
C ARG A 15 -17.86 -0.87 1.65
N SER A 16 -18.30 -0.59 0.43
CA SER A 16 -19.67 -0.17 0.13
C SER A 16 -20.56 -1.29 -0.41
N THR A 17 -20.02 -2.49 -0.60
CA THR A 17 -20.78 -3.65 -1.13
C THR A 17 -20.84 -4.79 -0.10
N SER A 18 -21.49 -5.90 -0.48
CA SER A 18 -21.55 -7.14 0.33
C SER A 18 -20.16 -7.72 0.66
N LEU A 19 -19.09 -7.25 0.01
CA LEU A 19 -17.71 -7.63 0.35
C LEU A 19 -17.29 -7.15 1.74
N ALA A 20 -17.94 -6.12 2.29
CA ALA A 20 -17.64 -5.65 3.64
C ALA A 20 -17.94 -6.72 4.72
N SER A 21 -18.97 -7.55 4.49
CA SER A 21 -19.37 -8.65 5.36
C SER A 21 -18.77 -10.00 4.97
N ALA A 22 -18.28 -10.16 3.74
CA ALA A 22 -17.65 -11.40 3.27
C ALA A 22 -16.33 -11.71 3.99
N PRO A 23 -15.94 -12.98 4.17
CA PRO A 23 -14.63 -13.36 4.73
C PRO A 23 -13.47 -12.74 3.93
N ALA A 24 -12.45 -12.22 4.62
CA ALA A 24 -11.31 -11.57 3.96
C ALA A 24 -10.54 -12.52 3.01
N LEU A 25 -10.54 -13.81 3.32
CA LEU A 25 -9.91 -14.84 2.52
C LEU A 25 -10.59 -15.03 1.15
N GLU A 26 -11.92 -14.95 1.09
CA GLU A 26 -12.66 -15.05 -0.18
C GLU A 26 -12.39 -13.85 -1.08
N THR A 27 -12.44 -12.64 -0.53
CA THR A 27 -12.11 -11.41 -1.28
C THR A 27 -10.67 -11.46 -1.82
N LEU A 28 -9.73 -11.92 -1.00
CA LEU A 28 -8.33 -12.07 -1.38
C LEU A 28 -8.14 -13.12 -2.48
N PHE A 29 -8.83 -14.27 -2.38
CA PHE A 29 -8.80 -15.31 -3.40
C PHE A 29 -9.26 -14.77 -4.76
N TYR A 30 -10.41 -14.09 -4.81
CA TYR A 30 -10.91 -13.49 -6.05
C TYR A 30 -9.96 -12.42 -6.61
N GLN A 31 -9.35 -11.61 -5.76
CA GLN A 31 -8.40 -10.59 -6.19
C GLN A 31 -7.13 -11.20 -6.81
N LEU A 32 -6.58 -12.25 -6.18
CA LEU A 32 -5.41 -12.95 -6.72
C LEU A 32 -5.72 -13.69 -8.02
N LEU A 33 -6.89 -14.34 -8.09
CA LEU A 33 -7.34 -15.03 -9.30
C LEU A 33 -7.51 -14.07 -10.48
N MET A 34 -8.20 -12.94 -10.26
CA MET A 34 -8.37 -11.93 -11.30
C MET A 34 -7.02 -11.28 -11.67
N GLY A 35 -6.16 -11.01 -10.69
CA GLY A 35 -4.80 -10.52 -10.94
C GLY A 35 -4.00 -11.47 -11.82
N PHE A 36 -4.05 -12.77 -11.54
CA PHE A 36 -3.44 -13.82 -12.36
C PHE A 36 -3.96 -13.79 -13.79
N VAL A 37 -5.29 -13.79 -13.99
CA VAL A 37 -5.90 -13.77 -15.33
C VAL A 37 -5.49 -12.53 -16.12
N LEU A 38 -5.53 -11.35 -15.50
CA LEU A 38 -5.20 -10.08 -16.14
C LEU A 38 -3.71 -9.98 -16.50
N ILE A 39 -2.82 -10.36 -15.59
CA ILE A 39 -1.37 -10.35 -15.83
C ILE A 39 -1.00 -11.38 -16.89
N LEU A 40 -1.59 -12.58 -16.85
CA LEU A 40 -1.35 -13.61 -17.86
C LEU A 40 -1.82 -13.17 -19.25
N ALA A 41 -3.02 -12.58 -19.36
CA ALA A 41 -3.51 -12.02 -20.61
C ALA A 41 -2.56 -10.91 -21.14
N GLY A 42 -2.05 -10.06 -20.25
CA GLY A 42 -1.05 -9.06 -20.58
C GLY A 42 0.27 -9.66 -21.07
N ALA A 43 0.75 -10.73 -20.44
CA ALA A 43 1.96 -11.44 -20.85
C ALA A 43 1.80 -12.09 -22.24
N ILE A 44 0.64 -12.71 -22.51
CA ILE A 44 0.31 -13.25 -23.84
C ILE A 44 0.30 -12.12 -24.88
N TRP A 45 -0.38 -11.02 -24.59
CA TRP A 45 -0.51 -9.89 -25.52
C TRP A 45 0.83 -9.21 -25.83
N THR A 46 1.72 -9.13 -24.84
CA THR A 46 3.06 -8.54 -24.99
C THR A 46 4.11 -9.55 -25.49
N GLY A 47 3.77 -10.82 -25.65
CA GLY A 47 4.69 -11.89 -26.04
C GLY A 47 5.71 -12.29 -24.96
N GLN A 48 5.55 -11.84 -23.72
CA GLN A 48 6.49 -12.06 -22.61
C GLN A 48 6.20 -13.36 -21.85
N LEU A 49 6.13 -14.48 -22.56
CA LEU A 49 5.87 -15.79 -21.97
C LEU A 49 7.16 -16.58 -21.64
N THR A 50 8.33 -15.96 -21.81
CA THR A 50 9.60 -16.61 -21.55
C THR A 50 9.82 -16.79 -20.06
N PHE A 51 9.95 -18.04 -19.62
CA PHE A 51 10.25 -18.38 -18.23
C PHE A 51 11.67 -18.96 -18.13
N GLN A 52 12.53 -18.31 -17.35
CA GLN A 52 13.88 -18.79 -17.06
C GLN A 52 13.91 -19.40 -15.65
N PRO A 53 13.81 -20.73 -15.52
CA PRO A 53 13.83 -21.38 -14.22
C PRO A 53 15.20 -21.18 -13.56
N GLY A 54 15.20 -20.72 -12.32
CA GLY A 54 16.41 -20.48 -11.54
C GLY A 54 16.08 -20.29 -10.07
N PRO A 55 17.03 -20.57 -9.14
CA PRO A 55 16.79 -20.40 -7.71
C PRO A 55 16.30 -19.00 -7.34
N VAL A 56 16.88 -17.97 -7.98
CA VAL A 56 16.46 -16.57 -7.80
C VAL A 56 15.04 -16.35 -8.33
N THR A 57 14.70 -16.87 -9.51
CA THR A 57 13.34 -16.78 -10.07
C THR A 57 12.31 -17.37 -9.13
N TYR A 58 12.57 -18.57 -8.58
CA TYR A 58 11.66 -19.22 -7.63
C TYR A 58 11.59 -18.47 -6.29
N ALA A 59 12.72 -18.00 -5.76
CA ALA A 59 12.75 -17.19 -4.54
C ALA A 59 11.95 -15.89 -4.70
N SER A 60 12.12 -15.18 -5.82
CA SER A 60 11.36 -13.98 -6.15
C SER A 60 9.87 -14.27 -6.31
N LEU A 61 9.49 -15.37 -6.97
CA LEU A 61 8.08 -15.77 -7.08
C LEU A 61 7.46 -16.11 -5.72
N LEU A 62 8.18 -16.84 -4.87
CA LEU A 62 7.72 -17.16 -3.52
C LEU A 62 7.58 -15.91 -2.66
N PHE A 63 8.56 -15.01 -2.69
CA PHE A 63 8.52 -13.73 -1.98
C PHE A 63 7.35 -12.87 -2.46
N GLN A 64 7.19 -12.72 -3.77
CA GLN A 64 6.10 -11.95 -4.36
C GLN A 64 4.72 -12.53 -4.01
N THR A 65 4.60 -13.85 -4.00
CA THR A 65 3.33 -14.54 -3.73
C THR A 65 2.97 -14.48 -2.25
N LEU A 66 3.89 -14.89 -1.38
CA LEU A 66 3.61 -15.08 0.05
C LEU A 66 3.67 -13.77 0.83
N VAL A 67 4.67 -12.93 0.57
CA VAL A 67 4.91 -11.71 1.34
C VAL A 67 4.19 -10.52 0.72
N VAL A 68 4.52 -10.22 -0.54
CA VAL A 68 4.02 -9.01 -1.23
C VAL A 68 2.54 -9.11 -1.52
N SER A 69 2.05 -10.26 -1.94
CA SER A 69 0.64 -10.42 -2.30
C SER A 69 -0.18 -10.95 -1.12
N PHE A 70 0.00 -12.21 -0.74
CA PHE A 70 -0.86 -12.87 0.25
C PHE A 70 -0.82 -12.18 1.61
N GLY A 71 0.37 -12.04 2.22
CA GLY A 71 0.54 -11.44 3.54
C GLY A 71 0.09 -9.97 3.58
N SER A 72 0.49 -9.18 2.59
CA SER A 72 0.17 -7.75 2.55
C SER A 72 -1.31 -7.49 2.31
N PHE A 73 -1.95 -8.17 1.34
CA PHE A 73 -3.39 -7.99 1.10
C PHE A 73 -4.24 -8.53 2.25
N LEU A 74 -3.86 -9.66 2.86
CA LEU A 74 -4.59 -10.18 4.01
C LEU A 74 -4.52 -9.19 5.18
N THR A 75 -3.33 -8.65 5.45
CA THR A 75 -3.13 -7.61 6.47
C THR A 75 -3.94 -6.37 6.12
N TRP A 76 -3.90 -5.90 4.87
CA TRP A 76 -4.65 -4.74 4.41
C TRP A 76 -6.16 -4.91 4.59
N PHE A 77 -6.73 -6.05 4.20
CA PHE A 77 -8.16 -6.32 4.39
C PHE A 77 -8.53 -6.46 5.87
N ALA A 78 -7.70 -7.10 6.68
CA ALA A 78 -7.89 -7.18 8.12
C ALA A 78 -7.87 -5.78 8.76
N LEU A 79 -6.96 -4.91 8.32
CA LEU A 79 -6.85 -3.53 8.76
C LEU A 79 -8.05 -2.69 8.30
N LEU A 80 -8.50 -2.82 7.04
CA LEU A 80 -9.68 -2.13 6.50
C LEU A 80 -10.96 -2.44 7.28
N LYS A 81 -11.07 -3.65 7.82
CA LYS A 81 -12.20 -4.07 8.67
C LYS A 81 -12.13 -3.53 10.10
N ARG A 82 -10.91 -3.33 10.63
CA ARG A 82 -10.69 -2.94 12.04
C ARG A 82 -10.49 -1.43 12.25
N TYR A 83 -9.99 -0.70 11.26
CA TYR A 83 -9.58 0.71 11.39
C TYR A 83 -10.36 1.66 10.47
N MET A 84 -10.61 2.88 10.96
CA MET A 84 -11.31 3.92 10.20
C MET A 84 -10.45 4.44 9.03
N ALA A 85 -11.08 4.85 7.92
CA ALA A 85 -10.40 5.26 6.67
C ALA A 85 -9.21 6.23 6.85
N PRO A 86 -9.29 7.27 7.71
CA PRO A 86 -8.22 8.26 7.86
C PRO A 86 -6.94 7.67 8.48
N GLN A 87 -7.07 6.66 9.35
CA GLN A 87 -5.93 6.04 10.05
C GLN A 87 -5.11 5.15 9.11
N LEU A 88 -5.76 4.56 8.10
CA LEU A 88 -5.12 3.69 7.12
C LEU A 88 -4.38 4.46 6.02
N GLY A 89 -4.85 5.69 5.71
CA GLY A 89 -4.18 6.56 4.74
C GLY A 89 -2.74 6.87 5.12
N VAL A 90 -2.43 7.00 6.41
CA VAL A 90 -1.06 7.27 6.90
C VAL A 90 -0.08 6.17 6.47
N PHE A 91 -0.50 4.90 6.49
CA PHE A 91 0.34 3.79 6.03
C PHE A 91 0.66 3.89 4.54
N SER A 92 -0.31 4.25 3.71
CA SER A 92 -0.09 4.45 2.26
C SER A 92 0.90 5.57 1.96
N PHE A 93 0.95 6.59 2.82
CA PHE A 93 1.92 7.68 2.70
C PHE A 93 3.30 7.34 3.28
N LEU A 94 3.42 6.33 4.14
CA LEU A 94 4.70 5.82 4.64
C LEU A 94 5.40 4.89 3.63
N THR A 95 4.65 4.27 2.71
CA THR A 95 5.20 3.41 1.66
C THR A 95 6.43 3.99 0.94
N PRO A 96 6.42 5.23 0.43
CA PRO A 96 7.61 5.80 -0.22
C PRO A 96 8.83 5.87 0.71
N LEU A 97 8.63 6.18 2.00
CA LEU A 97 9.72 6.23 2.97
C LEU A 97 10.35 4.86 3.19
N PHE A 98 9.53 3.81 3.32
CA PHE A 98 10.02 2.44 3.39
C PHE A 98 10.72 2.02 2.09
N GLY A 99 10.21 2.45 0.93
CA GLY A 99 10.86 2.23 -0.35
C GLY A 99 12.28 2.80 -0.40
N VAL A 100 12.46 4.05 0.02
CA VAL A 100 13.80 4.68 0.13
C VAL A 100 14.69 3.92 1.10
N LEU A 101 14.16 3.64 2.29
CA LEU A 101 14.91 2.97 3.35
C LEU A 101 15.43 1.60 2.89
N PHE A 102 14.56 0.79 2.26
CA PHE A 102 14.95 -0.51 1.73
C PHE A 102 15.84 -0.41 0.49
N GLY A 103 15.70 0.60 -0.36
CA GLY A 103 16.62 0.83 -1.49
C GLY A 103 18.05 1.09 -1.02
N VAL A 104 18.22 1.98 -0.04
CA VAL A 104 19.55 2.28 0.53
C VAL A 104 20.10 1.09 1.33
N TRP A 105 19.27 0.47 2.17
CA TRP A 105 19.75 -0.56 3.09
C TRP A 105 19.95 -1.94 2.43
N LEU A 106 19.09 -2.32 1.48
CA LEU A 106 19.07 -3.66 0.91
C LEU A 106 19.73 -3.74 -0.46
N LEU A 107 19.71 -2.66 -1.24
CA LEU A 107 20.29 -2.58 -2.59
C LEU A 107 21.58 -1.74 -2.64
N ASP A 108 22.02 -1.17 -1.51
CA ASP A 108 23.17 -0.25 -1.42
C ASP A 108 23.07 0.94 -2.42
N GLU A 109 21.85 1.38 -2.73
CA GLU A 109 21.65 2.49 -3.66
C GLU A 109 22.16 3.82 -3.06
N PRO A 110 23.00 4.57 -3.78
CA PRO A 110 23.51 5.84 -3.28
C PRO A 110 22.36 6.85 -3.15
N LEU A 111 22.20 7.40 -1.94
CA LEU A 111 21.16 8.37 -1.65
C LEU A 111 21.48 9.71 -2.35
N GLU A 112 20.90 9.94 -3.52
CA GLU A 112 21.08 11.20 -4.22
C GLU A 112 20.53 12.38 -3.40
N PRO A 113 21.24 13.52 -3.34
CA PRO A 113 20.80 14.70 -2.58
C PRO A 113 19.42 15.21 -3.02
N GLY A 114 19.11 15.15 -4.33
CA GLY A 114 17.82 15.55 -4.86
C GLY A 114 16.67 14.64 -4.39
N PHE A 115 16.95 13.34 -4.29
CA PHE A 115 15.99 12.37 -3.77
C PHE A 115 15.78 12.51 -2.26
N ALA A 116 16.84 12.80 -1.51
CA ALA A 116 16.76 13.13 -0.09
C ALA A 116 15.86 14.35 0.15
N LEU A 117 16.07 15.43 -0.63
CA LEU A 117 15.26 16.64 -0.59
C LEU A 117 13.79 16.35 -0.91
N GLY A 118 13.52 15.63 -2.00
CA GLY A 118 12.17 15.21 -2.36
C GLY A 118 11.48 14.39 -1.26
N THR A 119 12.21 13.44 -0.66
CA THR A 119 11.72 12.62 0.44
C THR A 119 11.36 13.48 1.66
N THR A 120 12.22 14.44 2.04
CA THR A 120 11.92 15.34 3.16
C THR A 120 10.69 16.23 2.90
N MET A 121 10.50 16.70 1.67
CA MET A 121 9.30 17.47 1.29
C MET A 121 8.03 16.63 1.38
N VAL A 122 8.07 15.38 0.91
CA VAL A 122 6.94 14.42 1.00
C VAL A 122 6.61 14.11 2.46
N VAL A 123 7.62 13.83 3.30
CA VAL A 123 7.44 13.59 4.73
C VAL A 123 6.85 14.81 5.43
N GLY A 124 7.32 16.03 5.10
CA GLY A 124 6.76 17.27 5.63
C GLY A 124 5.29 17.47 5.26
N GLY A 125 4.92 17.22 4.00
CA GLY A 125 3.54 17.25 3.54
C GLY A 125 2.66 16.23 4.26
N LEU A 126 3.15 15.00 4.43
CA LEU A 126 2.46 13.94 5.16
C LEU A 126 2.18 14.32 6.62
N LEU A 127 3.20 14.82 7.33
CA LEU A 127 3.05 15.25 8.72
C LEU A 127 2.04 16.39 8.87
N THR A 128 1.99 17.30 7.91
CA THR A 128 1.04 18.41 7.90
C THR A 128 -0.40 17.92 7.73
N VAL A 129 -0.65 17.02 6.77
CA VAL A 129 -1.99 16.48 6.50
C VAL A 129 -2.46 15.55 7.61
N SER A 130 -1.59 14.65 8.09
CA SER A 130 -1.95 13.63 9.08
C SER A 130 -1.96 14.18 10.52
N GLY A 131 -1.11 15.16 10.82
CA GLY A 131 -1.02 15.78 12.15
C GLY A 131 -2.12 16.78 12.45
N TYR A 132 -2.85 17.28 11.45
CA TYR A 132 -3.86 18.34 11.60
C TYR A 132 -4.99 17.96 12.59
N GLY A 133 -5.46 16.71 12.54
CA GLY A 133 -6.49 16.21 13.46
C GLY A 133 -6.03 16.19 14.92
N TRP A 134 -4.77 15.81 15.15
CA TRP A 134 -4.17 15.81 16.50
C TRP A 134 -3.88 17.23 16.99
N TYR A 135 -3.42 18.11 16.11
CA TYR A 135 -3.19 19.53 16.40
C TYR A 135 -4.47 20.23 16.84
N MET A 136 -5.57 20.05 16.12
CA MET A 136 -6.87 20.63 16.48
C MET A 136 -7.45 20.02 17.76
N ALA A 137 -7.31 18.71 17.97
CA ALA A 137 -7.72 18.06 19.22
C ALA A 137 -6.94 18.59 20.44
N ARG A 138 -5.64 18.85 20.28
CA ARG A 138 -4.79 19.43 21.33
C ARG A 138 -5.13 20.90 21.62
N ARG A 139 -5.50 21.66 20.60
CA ARG A 139 -5.95 23.06 20.74
C ARG A 139 -7.28 23.15 21.50
N ARG A 140 -8.21 22.23 21.23
CA ARG A 140 -9.53 22.18 21.88
C ARG A 140 -9.44 21.80 23.37
N ARG A 141 -8.53 20.89 23.76
CA ARG A 141 -8.28 20.56 25.18
C ARG A 141 -7.74 21.77 25.96
N ARG A 142 -6.77 22.50 25.39
CA ARG A 142 -6.24 23.72 26.02
C ARG A 142 -7.28 24.83 26.23
N GLN A 143 -8.34 24.88 25.43
CA GLN A 143 -9.43 25.85 25.61
C GLN A 143 -10.41 25.44 26.71
N LEU A 144 -10.57 24.14 26.97
CA LEU A 144 -11.43 23.64 28.05
C LEU A 144 -10.74 23.74 29.41
N ASP A 145 -9.41 23.62 29.47
CA ASP A 145 -8.64 23.80 30.72
C ASP A 145 -8.57 25.27 31.19
N MET A 146 -9.04 26.23 30.37
CA MET A 146 -9.09 27.67 30.70
C MET A 146 -10.47 28.16 31.16
N LEU A 147 -11.48 27.28 31.17
CA LEU A 147 -12.84 27.54 31.66
C LEU A 147 -13.04 26.88 33.02
#